data_AF-A0A497FHK2-F1
#
_entry.id   AF-A0A497FHK2-F1
#
_cell.length_a   1.000
_cell.length_b   1.000
_cell.length_c   1.000
_cell.angle_alpha   90.00
_cell.angle_beta   90.00
_cell.angle_gamma   90.00
#
_symmetry.space_group_name_H-M   'P 1'
#
loop_
_entity.id
_entity.type
_entity.pdbx_description
1 polymer ?
#
loop_
_entity_poly.entity_id
_entity_poly.type
_entity_poly.pdbx_seq_one_letter_code
_entity_poly.pdbx_strand_id
1 'polypeptide(L)'
;MRIKLAIFDLDQTLIDTLHRFYRVFNKTLRKYGLPEIEWNFFIEKYKKDDLDSLVPPQFSIDEFWDTFLRIYDEESFEDDMIIKGAKDCLSFLNEMGVKVIVVTGRKSPKEKVWENLRYHGLDSYVSEVYTAE
;
A
#
# COMPACT_ATOMS: atom_id res chain seq x y z
N MET A 1 8.53 -3.67 -31.30
CA MET A 1 7.46 -3.65 -30.28
C MET A 1 7.52 -2.31 -29.56
N ARG A 2 6.41 -1.57 -29.45
CA ARG A 2 6.37 -0.28 -28.72
C ARG A 2 5.48 -0.45 -27.50
N ILE A 3 6.05 -0.32 -26.30
CA ILE A 3 5.29 -0.31 -25.05
C ILE A 3 4.41 0.94 -25.05
N LYS A 4 3.13 0.79 -24.73
CA LYS A 4 2.14 1.88 -24.70
C LYS A 4 1.63 2.18 -23.29
N LEU A 5 1.76 1.22 -22.39
CA LEU A 5 1.21 1.24 -21.05
C LEU A 5 2.18 0.58 -20.08
N ALA A 6 2.33 1.15 -18.90
CA ALA A 6 2.97 0.55 -17.75
C ALA A 6 1.99 0.56 -16.57
N ILE A 7 1.84 -0.58 -15.90
CA ILE A 7 0.97 -0.75 -14.74
C ILE A 7 1.87 -0.91 -13.52
N PHE A 8 1.62 -0.10 -12.49
CA PHE A 8 2.34 -0.14 -11.23
C PHE A 8 1.37 -0.45 -10.09
N ASP A 9 1.83 -1.26 -9.14
CA ASP A 9 1.28 -1.23 -7.80
C ASP A 9 1.71 0.06 -7.07
N LEU A 10 1.09 0.34 -5.92
CA LEU A 10 1.36 1.53 -5.12
C LEU A 10 2.27 1.23 -3.93
N ASP A 11 1.73 0.47 -2.98
CA ASP A 11 2.37 0.13 -1.70
C ASP A 11 3.61 -0.72 -1.93
N GLN A 12 4.72 -0.35 -1.30
CA GLN A 12 6.01 -1.04 -1.45
C GLN A 12 6.53 -1.13 -2.89
N THR A 13 5.95 -0.34 -3.82
CA THR A 13 6.37 -0.27 -5.23
C THR A 13 6.72 1.18 -5.63
N LEU A 14 5.78 2.12 -5.48
CA LEU A 14 6.01 3.55 -5.72
C LEU A 14 6.23 4.32 -4.42
N ILE A 15 5.57 3.90 -3.35
CA ILE A 15 5.62 4.53 -2.03
C ILE A 15 5.96 3.45 -1.00
N ASP A 16 6.94 3.73 -0.14
CA ASP A 16 7.26 2.97 1.04
C ASP A 16 6.21 3.28 2.10
N THR A 17 5.32 2.33 2.30
CA THR A 17 4.20 2.41 3.24
C THR A 17 4.35 1.42 4.39
N LEU A 18 5.55 0.86 4.60
CA LEU A 18 5.78 -0.22 5.56
C LEU A 18 5.48 0.18 7.00
N HIS A 19 5.82 1.41 7.38
CA HIS A 19 5.51 1.94 8.71
C HIS A 19 4.01 2.13 8.91
N ARG A 20 3.29 2.60 7.88
CA ARG A 20 1.84 2.69 7.92
C ARG A 20 1.19 1.31 7.99
N PHE A 21 1.66 0.35 7.20
CA PHE A 21 1.21 -1.04 7.27
C PHE A 21 1.32 -1.56 8.71
N TYR A 22 2.46 -1.37 9.36
CA TYR A 22 2.67 -1.78 10.76
C TYR A 22 1.67 -1.14 11.73
N ARG A 23 1.43 0.18 11.62
CA ARG A 23 0.44 0.88 12.45
C ARG A 23 -0.96 0.33 12.25
N VAL A 24 -1.37 0.12 10.99
CA VAL A 24 -2.68 -0.45 10.63
C VAL A 24 -2.79 -1.90 11.12
N PHE A 25 -1.73 -2.69 11.03
CA PHE A 25 -1.71 -4.08 11.47
C PHE A 25 -1.92 -4.17 12.99
N ASN A 26 -1.16 -3.41 13.78
CA ASN A 26 -1.36 -3.33 15.23
C ASN A 26 -2.75 -2.78 15.62
N LYS A 27 -3.28 -1.82 14.86
CA LYS A 27 -4.66 -1.34 15.04
C LYS A 27 -5.69 -2.44 14.75
N THR A 28 -5.45 -3.28 13.76
CA THR A 28 -6.30 -4.43 13.42
C THR A 28 -6.22 -5.48 14.54
N LEU A 29 -5.03 -5.83 15.04
CA LEU A 29 -4.85 -6.70 16.20
C LEU A 29 -5.68 -6.22 17.40
N ARG A 30 -5.59 -4.92 17.74
CA ARG A 30 -6.40 -4.33 18.82
C ARG A 30 -7.90 -4.48 18.60
N LYS A 31 -8.42 -4.30 17.36
CA LYS A 31 -9.85 -4.48 17.05
C LYS A 31 -10.32 -5.91 17.31
N TYR A 32 -9.43 -6.90 17.17
CA TYR A 32 -9.68 -8.32 17.45
C TYR A 32 -9.37 -8.72 18.91
N GLY A 33 -9.01 -7.76 19.78
CA GLY A 33 -8.63 -8.03 21.17
C GLY A 33 -7.28 -8.74 21.32
N LEU A 34 -6.43 -8.68 20.28
CA LEU A 34 -5.11 -9.28 20.25
C LEU A 34 -4.04 -8.27 20.72
N PRO A 35 -2.94 -8.75 21.34
CA PRO A 35 -1.85 -7.87 21.73
C PRO A 35 -1.16 -7.30 20.48
N GLU A 36 -0.72 -6.04 20.58
CA GLU A 36 0.16 -5.44 19.59
C GLU A 36 1.53 -6.12 19.60
N ILE A 37 2.21 -6.02 18.47
CA ILE A 37 3.57 -6.53 18.30
C ILE A 37 4.57 -5.40 18.09
N GLU A 38 5.81 -5.65 18.49
CA GLU A 38 6.92 -4.75 18.27
C GLU A 38 7.39 -4.75 16.80
N TRP A 39 7.91 -3.62 16.35
CA TRP A 39 8.38 -3.42 14.97
C TRP A 39 9.34 -4.50 14.47
N ASN A 40 10.34 -4.88 15.29
CA ASN A 40 11.32 -5.88 14.86
C ASN A 40 10.69 -7.26 14.62
N PHE A 41 9.72 -7.64 15.45
CA PHE A 41 8.99 -8.89 15.29
C PHE A 41 8.04 -8.85 14.09
N PHE A 42 7.35 -7.71 13.90
CA PHE A 42 6.57 -7.46 12.69
C PHE A 42 7.43 -7.62 11.42
N ILE A 43 8.60 -6.98 11.36
CA ILE A 43 9.49 -7.05 10.20
C ILE A 43 10.01 -8.47 9.97
N GLU A 44 10.34 -9.22 11.04
CA GLU A 44 10.75 -10.61 10.91
C GLU A 44 9.66 -11.47 10.26
N LYS A 45 8.40 -11.30 10.70
CA LYS A 45 7.24 -12.03 10.19
C LYS A 45 6.85 -11.59 8.78
N TYR A 46 6.82 -10.28 8.53
CA TYR A 46 6.51 -9.69 7.23
C TYR A 46 7.46 -10.20 6.14
N LYS A 47 8.77 -10.23 6.41
CA LYS A 47 9.78 -10.75 5.45
C LYS A 47 9.62 -12.24 5.13
N LYS A 48 8.96 -13.00 6.00
CA LYS A 48 8.71 -14.43 5.86
C LYS A 48 7.33 -14.74 5.28
N ASP A 49 6.54 -13.71 4.97
CA ASP A 49 5.13 -13.84 4.58
C ASP A 49 4.32 -14.65 5.62
N ASP A 50 4.58 -14.39 6.90
CA ASP A 50 4.12 -15.22 8.04
C ASP A 50 3.30 -14.40 9.06
N LEU A 51 2.73 -13.26 8.66
CA LEU A 51 1.87 -12.46 9.55
C LEU A 51 0.58 -13.19 9.93
N ASP A 52 0.09 -14.09 9.07
CA ASP A 52 -1.09 -14.93 9.33
C ASP A 52 -0.92 -15.78 10.60
N SER A 53 0.30 -16.19 10.93
CA SER A 53 0.59 -16.95 12.16
C SER A 53 0.25 -16.20 13.44
N LEU A 54 0.05 -14.88 13.37
CA LEU A 54 -0.31 -14.03 14.49
C LEU A 54 -1.82 -13.91 14.69
N VAL A 55 -2.62 -14.42 13.75
CA VAL A 55 -4.08 -14.46 13.82
C VAL A 55 -4.48 -15.81 14.40
N PRO A 56 -5.04 -15.86 15.63
CA PRO A 56 -5.45 -17.12 16.22
C PRO A 56 -6.52 -17.86 15.39
N PRO A 57 -6.53 -19.21 15.38
CA PRO A 57 -7.41 -20.00 14.51
C PRO A 57 -8.92 -19.79 14.72
N GLN A 58 -9.34 -19.22 15.85
CA GLN A 58 -10.75 -18.86 16.07
C GLN A 58 -11.23 -17.66 15.23
N PHE A 59 -10.30 -16.90 14.64
CA PHE A 59 -10.62 -15.80 13.74
C PHE A 59 -10.39 -16.22 12.29
N SER A 60 -11.27 -15.77 11.39
CA SER A 60 -11.05 -15.92 9.96
C SER A 60 -9.91 -15.00 9.50
N ILE A 61 -8.90 -15.58 8.84
CA ILE A 61 -7.78 -14.84 8.25
C ILE A 61 -8.31 -13.86 7.19
N ASP A 62 -9.26 -14.29 6.37
CA ASP A 62 -9.86 -13.44 5.33
C ASP A 62 -10.59 -12.23 5.91
N GLU A 63 -11.34 -12.42 7.01
CA GLU A 63 -12.03 -11.32 7.68
C GLU A 63 -11.06 -10.37 8.38
N PHE A 64 -9.97 -10.91 8.95
CA PHE A 64 -8.91 -10.10 9.55
C PHE A 64 -8.27 -9.17 8.51
N TRP A 65 -7.90 -9.70 7.35
CA TRP A 65 -7.33 -8.91 6.27
C TRP A 65 -8.35 -7.98 5.59
N ASP A 66 -9.63 -8.38 5.48
CA ASP A 66 -10.69 -7.46 5.03
C ASP A 66 -10.80 -6.25 5.98
N THR A 67 -10.75 -6.50 7.29
CA THR A 67 -10.76 -5.42 8.29
C THR A 67 -9.52 -4.54 8.15
N PHE A 68 -8.33 -5.13 8.04
CA PHE A 68 -7.08 -4.39 7.81
C PHE A 68 -7.19 -3.46 6.60
N LEU A 69 -7.66 -3.96 5.47
CA LEU A 69 -7.76 -3.20 4.23
C LEU A 69 -8.78 -2.05 4.34
N ARG A 70 -9.93 -2.28 4.99
CA ARG A 70 -10.96 -1.24 5.19
C ARG A 70 -10.48 -0.09 6.07
N ILE A 71 -9.62 -0.38 7.04
CA ILE A 71 -9.17 0.62 8.02
C ILE A 71 -7.82 1.23 7.63
N TYR A 72 -7.25 0.80 6.49
CA TYR A 72 -5.91 1.19 6.06
C TYR A 72 -5.79 2.72 5.89
N ASP A 73 -6.82 3.36 5.32
CA ASP A 73 -6.90 4.82 5.14
C ASP A 73 -7.33 5.60 6.39
N GLU A 74 -7.57 4.94 7.52
CA GLU A 74 -7.74 5.63 8.80
C GLU A 74 -6.38 6.11 9.36
N GLU A 75 -5.27 5.53 8.92
CA GLU A 75 -3.92 5.94 9.33
C GLU A 75 -3.33 6.95 8.32
N SER A 76 -2.65 7.98 8.84
CA SER A 76 -2.01 9.00 8.02
C SER A 76 -0.92 8.41 7.12
N PHE A 77 -0.83 8.93 5.90
CA PHE A 77 0.22 8.64 4.92
C PHE A 77 1.36 9.69 4.93
N GLU A 78 1.34 10.65 5.85
CA GLU A 78 2.32 11.75 5.86
C GLU A 78 3.77 11.29 6.13
N ASP A 79 3.93 10.17 6.85
CA ASP A 79 5.24 9.55 7.10
C ASP A 79 5.69 8.61 5.96
N ASP A 80 4.81 8.34 4.99
CA ASP A 80 5.15 7.47 3.86
C ASP A 80 6.16 8.18 2.95
N MET A 81 7.07 7.42 2.34
CA MET A 81 8.16 8.00 1.54
C MET A 81 8.14 7.45 0.12
N ILE A 82 8.49 8.28 -0.87
CA ILE A 82 8.65 7.79 -2.24
C ILE A 82 9.81 6.79 -2.28
N ILE A 83 9.59 5.62 -2.89
CA ILE A 83 10.66 4.65 -3.11
C ILE A 83 11.71 5.25 -4.05
N LYS A 84 12.98 5.09 -3.71
CA LYS A 84 14.10 5.66 -4.46
C LYS A 84 14.02 5.25 -5.95
N GLY A 85 13.99 6.25 -6.82
CA GLY A 85 13.92 6.07 -8.28
C GLY A 85 12.50 5.90 -8.83
N ALA A 86 11.46 5.82 -7.99
CA ALA A 86 10.08 5.72 -8.47
C ALA A 86 9.69 6.93 -9.32
N LYS A 87 9.92 8.15 -8.82
CA LYS A 87 9.63 9.39 -9.57
C LYS A 87 10.40 9.48 -10.90
N ASP A 88 11.70 9.15 -10.89
CA ASP A 88 12.53 9.19 -12.10
C ASP A 88 12.03 8.17 -13.15
N CYS A 89 11.66 6.97 -12.70
CA CYS A 89 11.06 5.94 -13.55
C CYS A 89 9.74 6.43 -14.17
N LEU A 90 8.85 7.00 -13.36
CA LEU A 90 7.57 7.52 -13.84
C LEU A 90 7.76 8.69 -14.84
N SER A 91 8.70 9.60 -14.58
CA SER A 91 9.04 10.70 -15.49
C SER A 91 9.55 10.17 -16.82
N PHE A 92 10.50 9.23 -16.78
CA PHE A 92 11.09 8.60 -17.97
C PHE A 92 10.01 7.92 -18.83
N LEU A 93 9.08 7.19 -18.23
CA LEU A 93 7.98 6.55 -18.96
C LEU A 93 7.05 7.57 -19.62
N ASN A 94 6.72 8.66 -18.90
CA ASN A 94 5.91 9.74 -19.46
C ASN A 94 6.60 10.43 -20.64
N GLU A 95 7.91 10.71 -20.55
CA GLU A 95 8.71 11.29 -21.64
C GLU A 95 8.76 10.39 -22.89
N MET A 96 8.69 9.08 -22.71
CA MET A 96 8.58 8.11 -23.81
C MET A 96 7.16 8.04 -24.42
N GLY A 97 6.18 8.75 -23.86
CA GLY A 97 4.78 8.68 -24.23
C GLY A 97 4.10 7.38 -23.81
N VAL A 98 4.60 6.71 -22.76
CA VAL A 98 3.98 5.54 -22.15
C VAL A 98 2.97 6.02 -21.11
N LYS A 99 1.72 5.54 -21.18
CA LYS A 99 0.74 5.80 -20.13
C LYS A 99 1.11 5.03 -18.87
N VAL A 100 1.05 5.67 -17.71
CA VAL A 100 1.24 5.02 -16.41
C VAL A 100 -0.12 4.86 -15.74
N ILE A 101 -0.44 3.65 -15.30
CA ILE A 101 -1.66 3.37 -14.52
C ILE A 101 -1.24 2.77 -13.19
N VAL A 102 -1.85 3.25 -12.10
CA VAL A 102 -1.70 2.65 -10.78
C VAL A 102 -2.86 1.69 -10.55
N VAL A 103 -2.56 0.44 -10.19
CA VAL A 103 -3.53 -0.58 -9.80
C VAL A 103 -3.10 -1.14 -8.46
N THR A 104 -3.91 -0.97 -7.42
CA THR A 104 -3.54 -1.35 -6.05
C THR A 104 -4.59 -2.25 -5.41
N GLY A 105 -4.14 -3.15 -4.53
CA GLY A 105 -4.99 -4.00 -3.70
C GLY A 105 -5.70 -3.27 -2.56
N ARG A 106 -5.46 -1.97 -2.35
CA ARG A 106 -6.17 -1.18 -1.34
C ARG A 106 -7.69 -1.21 -1.60
N LYS A 107 -8.47 -1.51 -0.55
CA LYS A 107 -9.95 -1.35 -0.53
C LYS A 107 -10.30 0.08 -0.13
N SER A 108 -9.94 1.01 -1.01
CA SER A 108 -9.98 2.44 -0.78
C SER A 108 -10.73 3.15 -1.90
N PRO A 109 -11.44 4.26 -1.60
CA PRO A 109 -11.85 5.21 -2.61
C PRO A 109 -10.68 5.64 -3.48
N LYS A 110 -10.89 5.69 -4.80
CA LYS A 110 -9.84 6.12 -5.75
C LYS A 110 -9.27 7.49 -5.41
N GLU A 111 -10.12 8.38 -4.89
CA GLU A 111 -9.76 9.73 -4.47
C GLU A 111 -8.70 9.72 -3.35
N LYS A 112 -8.74 8.74 -2.45
CA LYS A 112 -7.72 8.59 -1.39
C LYS A 112 -6.36 8.20 -1.94
N VAL A 113 -6.33 7.34 -2.95
CA VAL A 113 -5.08 7.02 -3.66
C VAL A 113 -4.57 8.25 -4.41
N TRP A 114 -5.45 9.02 -5.06
CA TRP A 114 -5.06 10.28 -5.69
C TRP A 114 -4.54 11.34 -4.72
N GLU A 115 -5.13 11.46 -3.52
CA GLU A 115 -4.61 12.31 -2.44
C GLU A 115 -3.18 11.92 -2.06
N ASN A 116 -2.94 10.62 -1.90
CA ASN A 116 -1.63 10.08 -1.55
C ASN A 116 -0.60 10.35 -2.66
N LEU A 117 -0.95 10.08 -3.94
CA LEU A 117 -0.11 10.40 -5.09
C LEU A 117 0.22 11.90 -5.19
N ARG A 118 -0.78 12.78 -4.96
CA ARG A 118 -0.59 14.25 -4.97
C ARG A 118 0.34 14.71 -3.86
N TYR A 119 0.15 14.19 -2.65
CA TYR A 119 1.00 14.53 -1.51
C TYR A 119 2.48 14.20 -1.78
N HIS A 120 2.75 13.09 -2.43
CA HIS A 120 4.10 12.70 -2.82
C HIS A 120 4.55 13.24 -4.20
N GLY A 121 3.75 14.10 -4.85
CA GLY A 121 4.08 14.70 -6.13
C GLY A 121 4.32 13.69 -7.26
N LEU A 122 3.57 12.59 -7.25
CA LEU A 122 3.57 11.53 -8.28
C LEU A 122 2.35 11.61 -9.21
N ASP A 123 1.30 12.32 -8.80
CA ASP A 123 0.02 12.42 -9.51
C ASP A 123 0.15 12.88 -10.96
N SER A 124 1.00 13.88 -11.22
CA SER A 124 1.23 14.40 -12.58
C SER A 124 1.80 13.38 -13.58
N TYR A 125 2.32 12.25 -13.10
CA TYR A 125 2.83 11.16 -13.95
C TYR A 125 1.83 10.02 -14.14
N VAL A 126 0.74 9.99 -13.37
CA VAL A 126 -0.23 8.88 -13.39
C VAL A 126 -1.42 9.27 -14.24
N SER A 127 -1.80 8.39 -15.17
CA SER A 127 -2.96 8.61 -16.06
C SER A 127 -4.27 8.15 -15.42
N GLU A 128 -4.28 7.02 -14.71
CA GLU A 128 -5.48 6.44 -14.09
C GLU A 128 -5.13 5.64 -12.84
N VAL A 129 -6.13 5.49 -11.96
CA VAL A 129 -6.05 4.70 -10.72
C VAL A 129 -7.18 3.68 -10.66
N TYR A 130 -6.85 2.44 -10.28
CA TYR A 130 -7.78 1.38 -9.96
C TYR A 130 -7.48 0.80 -8.57
N THR A 131 -8.53 0.61 -7.79
CA THR A 131 -8.51 0.07 -6.42
C THR A 131 -9.36 -1.19 -6.35
N ALA A 132 -9.33 -1.89 -5.21
CA ALA A 132 -10.14 -3.08 -4.96
C ALA A 132 -11.52 -2.78 -4.35
N GLU A 133 -11.99 -1.53 -4.45
CA GLU A 133 -13.36 -1.11 -4.08
C GLU A 133 -14.37 -1.42 -5.19
#